data_AF-L8GH64-F1
#
_entry.id   AF-L8GH64-F1
#
_cell.length_a   1.000
_cell.length_b   1.000
_cell.length_c   1.000
_cell.angle_alpha   90.00
_cell.angle_beta   90.00
_cell.angle_gamma   90.00
#
_symmetry.space_group_name_H-M   'P 1'
#
loop_
_entity.id
_entity.type
_entity.pdbx_description
1 polymer ?
#
loop_
_entity_poly.entity_id
_entity_poly.type
_entity_poly.pdbx_seq_one_letter_code
_entity_poly.pdbx_strand_id
1 'polypeptide(L)'
;MRRHLQQSTAGSVRFLHAGGLRASAASSSLFSHPRHVVSLQSSVQLPSSVQHRRNYKAPISDIKKGWVIEHLGKLWEVTETSQSRKTAQRRAHINMELRDLAAGTKKSERFRVEDRVETIILDVHKCIFSRSEGKKLLFTNAETGEEVSVKKEMVGPAEAYLKPGTSVARLSVHNGEAVTVKLPGKAVVTVKEADSTQSATAGYKKAVLDNGRTVRVPPYLEAGDVIIVSLPDEVYVGKSDGSALADDGDEEDDEEDDDDDTDDEDEDEDEDDEEDNEDEEDAKKK
;
A
#
# COMPACT_ATOMS: atom_id res chain seq x y z
N MET A 1 63.38 44.82 -26.54
CA MET A 1 63.72 45.60 -25.32
C MET A 1 63.45 44.72 -24.09
N ARG A 2 64.46 44.56 -23.20
CA ARG A 2 64.47 44.12 -21.76
C ARG A 2 63.77 42.78 -21.42
N ARG A 3 64.41 41.65 -21.04
CA ARG A 3 65.36 41.24 -19.98
C ARG A 3 64.86 41.28 -18.52
N HIS A 4 65.22 40.17 -17.82
CA HIS A 4 65.26 39.85 -16.36
C HIS A 4 63.97 39.28 -15.73
N LEU A 5 63.91 38.05 -15.19
CA LEU A 5 64.74 37.22 -14.26
C LEU A 5 64.53 37.59 -12.77
N GLN A 6 63.88 36.72 -11.99
CA GLN A 6 64.31 36.41 -10.62
C GLN A 6 63.67 35.13 -10.05
N GLN A 7 64.52 34.37 -9.37
CA GLN A 7 64.28 33.18 -8.54
C GLN A 7 64.07 33.61 -7.07
N SER A 8 63.47 32.77 -6.19
CA SER A 8 63.91 32.59 -4.78
C SER A 8 63.11 31.46 -4.07
N THR A 9 63.72 30.30 -3.74
CA THR A 9 64.16 29.79 -2.40
C THR A 9 63.05 29.45 -1.39
N ALA A 10 62.80 28.18 -1.05
CA ALA A 10 63.50 27.30 -0.09
C ALA A 10 63.00 27.45 1.37
N GLY A 11 62.65 26.32 2.02
CA GLY A 11 62.25 26.27 3.42
C GLY A 11 61.85 24.87 3.91
N SER A 12 62.84 23.96 3.99
CA SER A 12 62.79 22.65 4.65
C SER A 12 63.11 22.81 6.14
N VAL A 13 62.42 22.11 7.06
CA VAL A 13 63.02 21.51 8.28
C VAL A 13 62.20 20.30 8.77
N ARG A 14 62.93 19.23 9.14
CA ARG A 14 62.53 17.91 9.66
C ARG A 14 62.62 17.83 11.21
N PHE A 15 62.33 16.63 11.72
CA PHE A 15 62.72 15.99 13.01
C PHE A 15 61.61 15.96 14.09
N LEU A 16 60.99 14.80 14.36
CA LEU A 16 61.43 13.69 15.23
C LEU A 16 61.58 14.12 16.69
N HIS A 17 60.94 13.43 17.64
CA HIS A 17 61.56 12.87 18.84
C HIS A 17 60.62 11.84 19.51
N ALA A 18 61.24 10.72 19.87
CA ALA A 18 60.67 9.59 20.58
C ALA A 18 60.89 9.72 22.11
N GLY A 19 60.20 8.87 22.88
CA GLY A 19 60.72 8.36 24.16
C GLY A 19 59.84 8.64 25.37
N GLY A 20 59.53 7.58 26.14
CA GLY A 20 58.92 7.74 27.46
C GLY A 20 58.34 6.48 28.09
N LEU A 21 59.11 5.39 28.15
CA LEU A 21 58.84 4.26 29.04
C LEU A 21 58.84 4.72 30.51
N ARG A 22 57.82 4.35 31.28
CA ARG A 22 57.94 4.15 32.73
C ARG A 22 57.11 2.93 33.16
N ALA A 23 57.82 1.88 33.51
CA ALA A 23 57.32 0.79 34.34
C ALA A 23 57.25 1.24 35.81
N SER A 24 56.25 0.79 36.54
CA SER A 24 56.31 0.63 37.99
C SER A 24 55.60 -0.65 38.37
N ALA A 25 56.33 -1.50 39.08
CA ALA A 25 55.95 -2.82 39.55
C ALA A 25 55.37 -2.78 40.98
N ALA A 26 54.90 -3.96 41.41
CA ALA A 26 54.67 -4.43 42.79
C ALA A 26 53.36 -3.96 43.45
N SER A 27 52.64 -4.76 44.24
CA SER A 27 52.75 -6.17 44.66
C SER A 27 51.49 -6.50 45.49
N SER A 28 51.32 -7.79 45.80
CA SER A 28 50.70 -8.36 47.01
C SER A 28 49.17 -8.56 47.09
N SER A 29 48.82 -9.83 46.80
CA SER A 29 48.13 -10.79 47.69
C SER A 29 46.73 -10.52 48.24
N LEU A 30 45.82 -11.41 47.78
CA LEU A 30 44.99 -12.33 48.57
C LEU A 30 44.22 -11.75 49.77
N PHE A 31 42.90 -11.63 49.62
CA PHE A 31 41.98 -12.20 50.62
C PHE A 31 40.58 -12.42 50.03
N SER A 32 40.16 -13.68 50.12
CA SER A 32 38.81 -14.24 50.16
C SER A 32 37.66 -13.23 50.38
N HIS A 33 36.57 -13.36 49.59
CA HIS A 33 35.25 -13.92 49.99
C HIS A 33 34.37 -14.01 48.72
N PRO A 34 33.68 -15.14 48.47
CA PRO A 34 32.70 -15.22 47.38
C PRO A 34 31.44 -14.44 47.79
N ARG A 35 31.25 -13.24 47.25
CA ARG A 35 29.93 -12.60 47.30
C ARG A 35 29.11 -13.16 46.15
N HIS A 36 28.04 -13.85 46.50
CA HIS A 36 26.97 -14.28 45.60
C HIS A 36 26.68 -13.19 44.57
N VAL A 37 27.12 -13.41 43.32
CA VAL A 37 26.52 -12.74 42.17
C VAL A 37 25.17 -13.43 42.02
N VAL A 38 24.13 -12.78 42.56
CA VAL A 38 22.76 -13.13 42.26
C VAL A 38 22.65 -13.06 40.74
N SER A 39 22.60 -14.23 40.10
CA SER A 39 22.22 -14.41 38.72
C SER A 39 21.00 -13.54 38.49
N LEU A 40 21.16 -12.46 37.72
CA LEU A 40 20.04 -11.73 37.14
C LEU A 40 19.28 -12.77 36.34
N GLN A 41 18.24 -13.32 36.96
CA GLN A 41 17.24 -14.09 36.27
C GLN A 41 16.75 -13.14 35.20
N SER A 42 17.13 -13.45 33.96
CA SER A 42 16.50 -12.96 32.76
C SER A 42 14.99 -13.11 32.99
N SER A 43 14.35 -12.03 33.37
CA SER A 43 12.91 -11.89 33.23
C SER A 43 12.68 -11.90 31.74
N VAL A 44 12.47 -13.10 31.20
CA VAL A 44 11.82 -13.29 29.91
C VAL A 44 10.43 -12.71 30.12
N GLN A 45 10.33 -11.40 29.90
CA GLN A 45 9.07 -10.72 29.75
C GLN A 45 8.50 -11.29 28.45
N LEU A 46 7.67 -12.32 28.57
CA LEU A 46 6.89 -12.79 27.44
C LEU A 46 6.06 -11.58 26.99
N PRO A 47 6.18 -11.11 25.73
CA PRO A 47 5.31 -10.06 25.26
C PRO A 47 3.88 -10.55 25.40
N SER A 48 3.08 -9.77 26.12
CA SER A 48 1.66 -9.96 26.29
C SER A 48 1.02 -10.11 24.91
N SER A 49 0.49 -11.31 24.63
CA SER A 49 -0.60 -11.51 23.68
C SER A 49 -0.47 -10.80 22.33
N VAL A 50 0.53 -11.18 21.52
CA VAL A 50 0.28 -11.18 20.06
C VAL A 50 -0.47 -12.46 19.77
N GLN A 51 -1.80 -12.37 19.80
CA GLN A 51 -2.66 -13.38 19.21
C GLN A 51 -2.23 -13.50 17.74
N HIS A 52 -1.40 -14.48 17.41
CA HIS A 52 -1.26 -14.93 16.03
C HIS A 52 -2.63 -15.47 15.64
N ARG A 53 -3.46 -14.62 15.01
CA ARG A 53 -4.77 -15.06 14.53
C ARG A 53 -4.51 -16.03 13.40
N ARG A 54 -4.68 -17.31 13.75
CA ARG A 54 -4.45 -18.49 12.92
C ARG A 54 -5.12 -18.31 11.56
N ASN A 55 -4.42 -18.67 10.50
CA ASN A 55 -5.03 -19.01 9.22
C ASN A 55 -6.26 -19.90 9.51
N TYR A 56 -7.44 -19.48 9.08
CA TYR A 56 -8.65 -20.27 9.25
C TYR A 56 -9.12 -20.76 7.89
N LYS A 57 -9.62 -21.99 7.82
CA LYS A 57 -10.21 -22.53 6.58
C LYS A 57 -11.65 -22.07 6.47
N ALA A 58 -11.88 -20.99 5.73
CA ALA A 58 -13.21 -20.52 5.40
C ALA A 58 -13.77 -21.29 4.19
N PRO A 59 -15.08 -21.59 4.15
CA PRO A 59 -15.71 -22.08 2.93
C PRO A 59 -15.69 -20.99 1.84
N ILE A 60 -15.57 -21.40 0.58
CA ILE A 60 -15.50 -20.48 -0.57
C ILE A 60 -16.75 -19.59 -0.66
N SER A 61 -17.90 -20.06 -0.20
CA SER A 61 -19.15 -19.29 -0.12
C SER A 61 -19.04 -18.00 0.68
N ASP A 62 -18.18 -17.98 1.70
CA ASP A 62 -18.10 -16.88 2.68
C ASP A 62 -17.00 -15.87 2.32
N ILE A 63 -16.20 -16.18 1.29
CA ILE A 63 -15.09 -15.33 0.85
C ILE A 63 -15.62 -14.10 0.13
N LYS A 64 -15.28 -12.91 0.66
CA LYS A 64 -15.66 -11.61 0.11
C LYS A 64 -14.51 -10.95 -0.64
N LYS A 65 -14.85 -9.94 -1.44
CA LYS A 65 -13.88 -9.02 -2.05
C LYS A 65 -12.97 -8.40 -0.97
N GLY A 66 -11.69 -8.23 -1.30
CA GLY A 66 -10.66 -7.69 -0.40
C GLY A 66 -10.04 -8.73 0.55
N TRP A 67 -10.61 -9.93 0.68
CA TRP A 67 -10.02 -10.97 1.52
C TRP A 67 -8.73 -11.51 0.91
N VAL A 68 -7.80 -11.89 1.77
CA VAL A 68 -6.54 -12.51 1.35
C VAL A 68 -6.57 -14.00 1.65
N ILE A 69 -6.25 -14.80 0.64
CA ILE A 69 -6.30 -16.26 0.69
C ILE A 69 -4.96 -16.85 0.28
N GLU A 70 -4.61 -17.99 0.88
CA GLU A 70 -3.50 -18.81 0.41
C GLU A 70 -4.03 -19.83 -0.60
N HIS A 71 -3.52 -19.75 -1.83
CA HIS A 71 -3.89 -20.67 -2.91
C HIS A 71 -2.67 -21.00 -3.76
N LEU A 72 -2.42 -22.31 -3.95
CA LEU A 72 -1.24 -22.84 -4.67
C LEU A 72 0.10 -22.34 -4.10
N GLY A 73 0.18 -22.21 -2.77
CA GLY A 73 1.39 -21.77 -2.05
C GLY A 73 1.73 -20.28 -2.25
N LYS A 74 0.76 -19.47 -2.69
CA LYS A 74 0.89 -18.04 -2.90
C LYS A 74 -0.25 -17.30 -2.20
N LEU A 75 0.00 -16.03 -1.89
CA LEU A 75 -0.98 -15.12 -1.30
C LEU A 75 -1.72 -14.37 -2.41
N TRP A 76 -3.04 -14.41 -2.35
CA TRP A 76 -3.91 -13.78 -3.34
C TRP A 76 -4.93 -12.89 -2.63
N GLU A 77 -5.09 -11.67 -3.11
CA GLU A 77 -6.21 -10.79 -2.77
C GLU A 77 -7.37 -11.07 -3.71
N VAL A 78 -8.58 -11.25 -3.16
CA VAL A 78 -9.80 -11.45 -3.94
C VAL A 78 -10.28 -10.09 -4.45
N THR A 79 -10.24 -9.86 -5.76
CA THR A 79 -10.67 -8.60 -6.36
C THR A 79 -12.14 -8.60 -6.74
N GLU A 80 -12.68 -9.76 -7.09
CA GLU A 80 -14.09 -9.93 -7.48
C GLU A 80 -14.53 -11.37 -7.21
N THR A 81 -15.79 -11.55 -6.82
CA THR A 81 -16.42 -12.87 -6.65
C THR A 81 -17.74 -12.89 -7.40
N SER A 82 -17.92 -13.86 -8.29
CA SER A 82 -19.19 -14.08 -9.00
C SER A 82 -19.69 -15.50 -8.77
N GLN A 83 -20.97 -15.61 -8.40
CA GLN A 83 -21.62 -16.90 -8.16
C GLN A 83 -22.48 -17.27 -9.37
N SER A 84 -22.23 -18.45 -9.94
CA SER A 84 -23.09 -18.95 -11.01
C SER A 84 -24.37 -19.53 -10.41
N ARG A 85 -25.54 -19.16 -10.95
CA ARG A 85 -26.79 -19.85 -10.63
C ARG A 85 -26.74 -21.30 -11.10
N LYS A 86 -27.41 -22.19 -10.36
CA LYS A 86 -27.63 -23.57 -10.81
C LYS A 86 -28.45 -23.52 -12.10
N THR A 87 -27.93 -24.11 -13.17
CA THR A 87 -28.70 -24.32 -14.41
C THR A 87 -29.03 -25.80 -14.52
N ALA A 88 -30.07 -26.16 -15.29
CA ALA A 88 -30.59 -27.54 -15.38
C ALA A 88 -29.52 -28.62 -15.67
N GLN A 89 -28.38 -28.24 -16.26
CA GLN A 89 -27.31 -29.16 -16.65
C GLN A 89 -25.98 -28.95 -15.92
N ARG A 90 -25.81 -27.92 -15.07
CA ARG A 90 -24.52 -27.62 -14.43
C ARG A 90 -24.69 -27.21 -12.96
N ARG A 91 -23.86 -27.82 -12.10
CA ARG A 91 -23.73 -27.45 -10.69
C ARG A 91 -23.22 -26.02 -10.56
N ALA A 92 -23.69 -25.33 -9.52
CA ALA A 92 -23.21 -24.00 -9.17
C ALA A 92 -21.71 -24.02 -8.88
N HIS A 93 -21.04 -22.93 -9.21
CA HIS A 93 -19.64 -22.68 -8.97
C HIS A 93 -19.45 -21.21 -8.64
N ILE A 94 -18.33 -20.91 -7.99
CA ILE A 94 -17.94 -19.56 -7.63
C ILE A 94 -16.69 -19.25 -8.43
N ASN A 95 -16.75 -18.21 -9.28
CA ASN A 95 -15.57 -17.71 -9.96
C ASN A 95 -15.03 -16.54 -9.14
N MET A 96 -13.74 -16.60 -8.84
CA MET A 96 -13.03 -15.51 -8.15
C MET A 96 -11.98 -14.93 -9.07
N GLU A 97 -11.95 -13.61 -9.17
CA GLU A 97 -10.77 -12.91 -9.67
C GLU A 97 -9.80 -12.67 -8.52
N LEU A 98 -8.58 -13.14 -8.69
CA LEU A 98 -7.52 -13.14 -7.70
C LEU A 98 -6.36 -12.28 -8.20
N ARG A 99 -5.76 -11.48 -7.32
CA ARG A 99 -4.53 -10.73 -7.57
C ARG A 99 -3.41 -11.28 -6.71
N ASP A 100 -2.32 -11.74 -7.34
CA ASP A 100 -1.12 -12.20 -6.66
C ASP A 100 -0.52 -11.01 -5.88
N LEU A 101 -0.38 -11.13 -4.57
CA LEU A 101 0.14 -10.02 -3.76
C LEU A 101 1.65 -9.79 -3.95
N ALA A 102 2.40 -10.82 -4.35
CA ALA A 102 3.83 -10.69 -4.60
C ALA A 102 4.12 -10.21 -6.03
N ALA A 103 3.40 -10.73 -7.03
CA ALA A 103 3.65 -10.45 -8.44
C ALA A 103 2.68 -9.43 -9.08
N GLY A 104 1.57 -9.09 -8.41
CA GLY A 104 0.52 -8.21 -8.93
C GLY A 104 -0.31 -8.79 -10.07
N THR A 105 -0.06 -10.05 -10.47
CA THR A 105 -0.72 -10.70 -11.61
C THR A 105 -2.15 -11.09 -11.27
N LYS A 106 -3.09 -10.85 -12.20
CA LYS A 106 -4.48 -11.27 -12.06
C LYS A 106 -4.69 -12.70 -12.56
N LYS A 107 -5.55 -13.46 -11.89
CA LYS A 107 -5.95 -14.83 -12.26
C LYS A 107 -7.44 -15.04 -11.96
N SER A 108 -8.17 -15.60 -12.90
CA SER A 108 -9.53 -16.08 -12.66
C SER A 108 -9.50 -17.55 -12.28
N GLU A 109 -10.06 -17.91 -11.13
CA GLU A 109 -10.11 -19.28 -10.62
C GLU A 109 -11.56 -19.68 -10.33
N ARG A 110 -11.89 -20.94 -10.66
CA ARG A 110 -13.23 -21.49 -10.47
C ARG A 110 -13.21 -22.50 -9.33
N PHE A 111 -13.96 -22.20 -8.29
CA PHE A 111 -14.13 -23.04 -7.11
C PHE A 111 -15.49 -23.73 -7.09
N ARG A 112 -15.56 -24.89 -6.45
CA ARG A 112 -16.85 -25.48 -6.04
C ARG A 112 -17.35 -24.77 -4.78
N VAL A 113 -18.66 -24.77 -4.57
CA VAL A 113 -19.28 -24.10 -3.42
C VAL A 113 -18.85 -24.77 -2.11
N GLU A 114 -18.59 -26.08 -2.13
CA GLU A 114 -18.19 -26.86 -0.96
C GLU A 114 -16.68 -26.77 -0.65
N ASP A 115 -15.90 -26.17 -1.54
CA ASP A 115 -14.45 -26.04 -1.34
C ASP A 115 -14.17 -25.08 -0.16
N ARG A 116 -13.02 -25.25 0.48
CA ARG A 116 -12.54 -24.37 1.55
C ARG A 116 -11.14 -23.90 1.23
N VAL A 117 -10.84 -22.66 1.61
CA VAL A 117 -9.54 -22.03 1.39
C VAL A 117 -9.00 -21.45 2.70
N GLU A 118 -7.68 -21.43 2.82
CA GLU A 118 -7.02 -20.80 3.96
C GLU A 118 -7.07 -19.29 3.78
N THR A 119 -7.67 -18.61 4.76
CA THR A 119 -7.71 -17.15 4.81
C THR A 119 -6.59 -16.63 5.68
N ILE A 120 -6.07 -15.48 5.29
CA ILE A 120 -5.00 -14.78 5.97
C ILE A 120 -5.52 -13.42 6.37
N ILE A 121 -5.41 -13.13 7.66
CA ILE A 121 -5.69 -11.80 8.19
C ILE A 121 -4.38 -11.03 8.08
N LEU A 122 -4.41 -9.95 7.29
CA LEU A 122 -3.28 -9.05 7.18
C LEU A 122 -3.44 -7.93 8.22
N ASP A 123 -2.37 -7.66 8.95
CA ASP A 123 -2.30 -6.51 9.83
C ASP A 123 -2.01 -5.27 8.97
N VAL A 124 -2.96 -4.34 8.91
CA VAL A 124 -2.85 -3.10 8.14
C VAL A 124 -2.39 -1.99 9.06
N HIS A 125 -1.22 -1.43 8.78
CA HIS A 125 -0.65 -0.34 9.57
C HIS A 125 -0.54 0.93 8.76
N LYS A 126 -0.82 2.06 9.43
CA LYS A 126 -0.51 3.40 8.92
C LYS A 126 0.98 3.65 9.15
N CYS A 127 1.76 3.80 8.07
CA CYS A 127 3.21 4.06 8.19
C CYS A 127 3.63 5.34 7.45
N ILE A 128 4.69 5.96 7.95
CA ILE A 128 5.30 7.16 7.38
C ILE A 128 6.60 6.76 6.69
N PHE A 129 6.85 7.28 5.48
CA PHE A 129 8.11 7.03 4.81
C PHE A 129 9.26 7.78 5.51
N SER A 130 10.30 7.05 5.87
CA SER A 130 11.46 7.58 6.60
C SER A 130 12.65 7.80 5.68
N ARG A 131 13.12 6.74 5.00
CA ARG A 131 14.28 6.82 4.11
C ARG A 131 14.37 5.66 3.12
N SER A 132 15.20 5.81 2.10
CA SER A 132 15.59 4.72 1.20
C SER A 132 16.97 4.16 1.57
N GLU A 133 17.11 2.83 1.49
CA GLU A 133 18.36 2.12 1.76
C GLU A 133 18.61 1.09 0.67
N GLY A 134 19.47 1.44 -0.30
CA GLY A 134 19.77 0.58 -1.45
C GLY A 134 18.52 0.20 -2.25
N LYS A 135 18.11 -1.07 -2.15
CA LYS A 135 16.92 -1.64 -2.82
C LYS A 135 15.66 -1.68 -1.93
N LYS A 136 15.74 -1.15 -0.71
CA LYS A 136 14.64 -1.14 0.26
C LYS A 136 14.23 0.30 0.59
N LEU A 137 12.98 0.43 1.01
CA LEU A 137 12.37 1.65 1.55
C LEU A 137 11.99 1.34 3.00
N LEU A 138 12.37 2.22 3.93
CA LEU A 138 12.01 2.07 5.34
C LEU A 138 10.85 2.97 5.66
N PHE A 139 9.83 2.37 6.27
CA PHE A 139 8.63 3.03 6.74
C PHE A 139 8.54 2.85 8.25
N THR A 140 8.22 3.91 8.98
CA THR A 140 8.00 3.84 10.43
C THR A 140 6.50 3.70 10.70
N ASN A 141 6.10 2.67 11.43
CA ASN A 141 4.73 2.47 11.88
C ASN A 141 4.32 3.64 12.80
N ALA A 142 3.21 4.31 12.48
CA ALA A 142 2.76 5.49 13.21
C ALA A 142 2.25 5.16 14.63
N GLU A 143 1.83 3.91 14.88
CA GLU A 143 1.30 3.47 16.17
C GLU A 143 2.39 2.92 17.08
N THR A 144 3.27 2.06 16.54
CA THR A 144 4.30 1.36 17.33
C THR A 144 5.67 2.03 17.29
N GLY A 145 5.94 2.87 16.29
CA GLY A 145 7.27 3.44 16.04
C GLY A 145 8.27 2.44 15.46
N GLU A 146 7.85 1.21 15.13
CA GLU A 146 8.70 0.18 14.55
C GLU A 146 9.00 0.46 13.07
N GLU A 147 10.23 0.19 12.64
CA GLU A 147 10.60 0.30 11.23
C GLU A 147 10.27 -0.98 10.46
N VAL A 148 9.54 -0.83 9.36
CA VAL A 148 9.20 -1.90 8.42
C VAL A 148 9.96 -1.67 7.11
N SER A 149 10.65 -2.71 6.65
CA SER A 149 11.38 -2.66 5.37
C SER A 149 10.50 -3.14 4.22
N VAL A 150 10.39 -2.33 3.17
CA VAL A 150 9.62 -2.61 1.94
C VAL A 150 10.58 -2.68 0.75
N LYS A 151 10.34 -3.60 -0.18
CA LYS A 151 11.13 -3.69 -1.43
C LYS A 151 10.68 -2.59 -2.40
N LYS A 152 11.63 -1.88 -3.01
CA LYS A 152 11.33 -0.82 -4.01
C LYS A 152 10.42 -1.28 -5.14
N GLU A 153 10.62 -2.52 -5.59
CA GLU A 153 9.83 -3.14 -6.67
C GLU A 153 8.33 -3.20 -6.35
N MET A 154 7.95 -3.28 -5.06
CA MET A 154 6.54 -3.31 -4.65
C MET A 154 5.87 -1.93 -4.76
N VAL A 155 6.65 -0.85 -4.64
CA VAL A 155 6.16 0.53 -4.78
C VAL A 155 6.17 0.97 -6.24
N GLY A 156 7.13 0.48 -7.02
CA GLY A 156 7.25 0.79 -8.44
C GLY A 156 7.59 2.26 -8.69
N PRO A 157 7.10 2.87 -9.79
CA PRO A 157 7.52 4.20 -10.23
C PRO A 157 7.15 5.31 -9.25
N ALA A 158 6.12 5.09 -8.43
CA ALA A 158 5.66 5.99 -7.39
C ALA A 158 6.73 6.25 -6.31
N GLU A 159 7.80 5.43 -6.23
CA GLU A 159 8.91 5.64 -5.30
C GLU A 159 9.56 7.02 -5.47
N ALA A 160 9.55 7.57 -6.68
CA ALA A 160 10.12 8.89 -6.98
C ALA A 160 9.37 10.02 -6.29
N TYR A 161 8.13 9.79 -5.85
CA TYR A 161 7.29 10.79 -5.20
C TYR A 161 7.34 10.70 -3.67
N LEU A 162 8.04 9.71 -3.11
CA LEU A 162 8.21 9.55 -1.67
C LEU A 162 9.24 10.54 -1.12
N LYS A 163 8.79 11.44 -0.24
CA LYS A 163 9.64 12.35 0.53
C LYS A 163 9.63 11.94 2.01
N PRO A 164 10.75 12.08 2.74
CA PRO A 164 10.74 11.84 4.18
C PRO A 164 9.63 12.63 4.85
N GLY A 165 8.80 11.96 5.65
CA GLY A 165 7.63 12.58 6.29
C GLY A 165 6.35 12.58 5.45
N THR A 166 6.35 12.04 4.23
CA THR A 166 5.10 11.79 3.48
C THR A 166 4.28 10.70 4.20
N SER A 167 3.11 11.11 4.71
CA SER A 167 2.01 10.28 5.26
C SER A 167 1.20 9.63 4.12
N VAL A 168 0.34 8.62 4.29
CA VAL A 168 0.36 7.42 5.13
C VAL A 168 0.34 6.27 4.12
N ALA A 169 1.39 5.46 4.05
CA ALA A 169 1.30 4.22 3.31
C ALA A 169 0.56 3.20 4.17
N ARG A 170 -0.53 2.60 3.67
CA ARG A 170 -1.12 1.43 4.32
C ARG A 170 -0.26 0.23 3.96
N LEU A 171 0.47 -0.28 4.94
CA LEU A 171 1.26 -1.49 4.79
C LEU A 171 0.49 -2.65 5.37
N SER A 172 0.23 -3.65 4.55
CA SER A 172 -0.28 -4.93 5.01
C SER A 172 0.92 -5.83 5.30
N VAL A 173 1.06 -6.25 6.56
CA VAL A 173 2.18 -7.08 7.02
C VAL A 173 1.69 -8.50 7.27
N HIS A 174 2.50 -9.48 6.87
CA HIS A 174 2.30 -10.89 7.16
C HIS A 174 3.61 -11.50 7.63
N ASN A 175 3.62 -12.15 8.80
CA ASN A 175 4.82 -12.74 9.41
C ASN A 175 6.01 -11.76 9.52
N GLY A 176 5.74 -10.47 9.73
CA GLY A 176 6.77 -9.43 9.84
C GLY A 176 7.36 -8.95 8.50
N GLU A 177 6.89 -9.46 7.36
CA GLU A 177 7.25 -8.95 6.03
C GLU A 177 6.09 -8.15 5.42
N ALA A 178 6.41 -7.01 4.79
CA ALA A 178 5.41 -6.24 4.06
C ALA A 178 4.96 -7.03 2.82
N VAL A 179 3.64 -7.24 2.71
CA VAL A 179 2.99 -7.97 1.61
C VAL A 179 2.41 -7.00 0.58
N THR A 180 1.81 -5.91 1.04
CA THR A 180 1.20 -4.90 0.17
C THR A 180 1.51 -3.51 0.69
N VAL A 181 1.71 -2.57 -0.23
CA VAL A 181 1.85 -1.14 0.08
C VAL A 181 0.87 -0.35 -0.76
N LYS A 182 -0.08 0.33 -0.10
CA LYS A 182 -0.99 1.30 -0.74
C LYS A 182 -0.48 2.70 -0.39
N LEU A 183 0.03 3.41 -1.38
CA LEU A 183 0.39 4.83 -1.26
C LEU A 183 -0.86 5.71 -1.46
N PRO A 184 -0.85 6.95 -0.93
CA PRO A 184 -1.87 7.95 -1.28
C PRO A 184 -1.96 8.12 -2.80
N GLY A 185 -3.17 8.30 -3.33
CA GLY A 185 -3.37 8.45 -4.78
C GLY A 185 -2.75 9.72 -5.37
N LYS A 186 -2.44 10.70 -4.52
CA LYS A 186 -1.92 12.01 -4.89
C LYS A 186 -0.64 12.32 -4.13
N ALA A 187 0.27 13.08 -4.73
CA ALA A 187 1.47 13.58 -4.09
C ALA A 187 1.65 15.08 -4.33
N VAL A 188 2.18 15.76 -3.31
CA VAL A 188 2.55 17.19 -3.39
C VAL A 188 4.02 17.31 -3.80
N VAL A 189 4.25 17.96 -4.93
CA VAL A 189 5.58 18.12 -5.53
C VAL A 189 5.81 19.56 -5.96
N THR A 190 7.08 19.95 -6.04
CA THR A 190 7.45 21.33 -6.42
C THR A 190 7.98 21.33 -7.84
N VAL A 191 7.54 22.30 -8.64
CA VAL A 191 8.06 22.50 -9.98
C VAL A 191 9.49 23.03 -9.88
N LYS A 192 10.46 22.28 -10.40
CA LYS A 192 11.86 22.68 -10.43
C LYS A 192 12.14 23.59 -11.61
N GLU A 193 11.72 23.17 -12.81
CA GLU A 193 11.92 23.88 -14.07
C GLU A 193 10.69 23.72 -14.94
N ALA A 194 10.26 24.77 -15.62
CA ALA A 194 9.12 24.73 -16.53
C ALA A 194 9.48 25.41 -17.86
N ASP A 195 9.14 24.77 -18.98
CA ASP A 195 9.45 25.33 -20.30
C ASP A 195 8.76 26.68 -20.49
N SER A 196 9.51 27.67 -20.95
CA SER A 196 9.00 29.02 -21.21
C SER A 196 8.27 29.08 -22.55
N THR A 197 7.16 28.36 -22.69
CA THR A 197 6.31 28.50 -23.87
C THR A 197 5.39 29.70 -23.65
N GLN A 198 5.69 30.85 -24.26
CA GLN A 198 5.02 32.15 -24.05
C GLN A 198 3.56 32.25 -24.57
N SER A 199 2.95 31.15 -25.01
CA SER A 199 1.60 31.22 -25.55
C SER A 199 0.56 30.92 -24.46
N ALA A 200 -0.18 31.95 -24.03
CA ALA A 200 -1.34 31.82 -23.15
C ALA A 200 -2.49 31.01 -23.78
N THR A 201 -2.40 30.69 -25.08
CA THR A 201 -3.35 29.88 -25.85
C THR A 201 -2.85 28.46 -26.08
N ALA A 202 -1.59 28.15 -25.73
CA ALA A 202 -1.06 26.80 -25.82
C ALA A 202 -1.57 25.97 -24.63
N GLY A 203 -1.89 24.71 -24.90
CA GLY A 203 -2.30 23.75 -23.88
C GLY A 203 -1.19 23.44 -22.86
N TYR A 204 -1.14 22.20 -22.40
CA TYR A 204 -0.17 21.84 -21.35
C TYR A 204 1.29 21.90 -21.84
N LYS A 205 2.13 22.60 -21.06
CA LYS A 205 3.60 22.64 -21.21
C LYS A 205 4.27 21.54 -20.38
N LYS A 206 5.52 21.20 -20.70
CA LYS A 206 6.31 20.25 -19.90
C LYS A 206 6.97 20.98 -18.74
N ALA A 207 6.98 20.33 -17.58
CA ALA A 207 7.68 20.80 -16.39
C ALA A 207 8.42 19.63 -15.72
N VAL A 208 9.64 19.92 -15.26
CA VAL A 208 10.47 19.02 -14.47
C VAL A 208 10.21 19.31 -12.99
N LEU A 209 9.93 18.27 -12.24
CA LEU A 209 9.65 18.30 -10.81
C LEU A 209 10.94 18.19 -9.99
N ASP A 210 10.86 18.49 -8.69
CA ASP A 210 11.98 18.41 -7.77
C ASP A 210 12.56 16.99 -7.63
N ASN A 211 11.74 15.97 -7.86
CA ASN A 211 12.15 14.57 -7.94
C ASN A 211 12.69 14.12 -9.31
N GLY A 212 12.82 15.03 -10.28
CA GLY A 212 13.33 14.74 -11.63
C GLY A 212 12.31 14.13 -12.60
N ARG A 213 11.06 13.88 -12.16
CA ARG A 213 9.97 13.45 -13.05
C ARG A 213 9.51 14.61 -13.92
N THR A 214 9.00 14.30 -15.11
CA THR A 214 8.46 15.30 -16.04
C THR A 214 6.96 15.12 -16.18
N VAL A 215 6.20 16.18 -15.94
CA VAL A 215 4.74 16.17 -16.03
C VAL A 215 4.25 17.29 -16.95
N ARG A 216 3.03 17.14 -17.46
CA ARG A 216 2.36 18.16 -18.29
C ARG A 216 1.55 19.08 -17.39
N VAL A 217 1.87 20.37 -17.39
CA VAL A 217 1.28 21.37 -16.48
C VAL A 217 0.68 22.55 -17.26
N PRO A 218 -0.33 23.25 -16.72
CA PRO A 218 -0.84 24.47 -17.32
C PRO A 218 0.22 25.56 -17.55
N PRO A 219 0.05 26.43 -18.57
CA PRO A 219 1.07 27.40 -18.98
C PRO A 219 1.40 28.47 -17.92
N TYR A 220 0.46 28.75 -17.00
CA TYR A 220 0.61 29.76 -15.95
C TYR A 220 1.50 29.33 -14.77
N LEU A 221 1.89 28.05 -14.67
CA LEU A 221 2.71 27.56 -13.57
C LEU A 221 4.19 27.90 -13.79
N GLU A 222 4.87 28.32 -12.75
CA GLU A 222 6.28 28.72 -12.79
C GLU A 222 7.16 27.82 -11.92
N ALA A 223 8.49 27.96 -12.04
CA ALA A 223 9.41 27.28 -11.14
C ALA A 223 9.18 27.75 -9.69
N GLY A 224 9.15 26.82 -8.75
CA GLY A 224 8.82 27.07 -7.35
C GLY A 224 7.35 26.86 -6.98
N ASP A 225 6.46 26.74 -7.96
CA ASP A 225 5.05 26.42 -7.68
C ASP A 225 4.91 25.00 -7.12
N VAL A 226 4.04 24.86 -6.13
CA VAL A 226 3.68 23.57 -5.54
C VAL A 226 2.43 23.05 -6.24
N ILE A 227 2.48 21.80 -6.69
CA ILE A 227 1.39 21.16 -7.44
C ILE A 227 1.06 19.79 -6.84
N ILE A 228 -0.16 19.36 -7.10
CA ILE A 228 -0.66 18.03 -6.77
C ILE A 228 -0.63 17.18 -8.04
N VAL A 229 0.00 16.02 -7.95
CA VAL A 229 0.11 15.05 -9.04
C VAL A 229 -0.57 13.74 -8.63
N SER A 230 -1.39 13.18 -9.51
CA SER A 230 -1.93 11.83 -9.39
C SER A 230 -0.80 10.82 -9.59
N LEU A 231 -0.52 9.95 -8.61
CA LEU A 231 0.52 8.93 -8.69
C LEU A 231 0.25 7.80 -9.70
N PRO A 232 -0.99 7.26 -9.85
CA PRO A 232 -1.20 6.18 -10.81
C PRO A 232 -0.92 6.59 -12.26
N ASP A 233 -1.25 7.83 -12.62
CA ASP A 233 -1.15 8.31 -14.01
C ASP A 233 -0.03 9.34 -14.25
N GLU A 234 0.64 9.81 -13.19
CA GLU A 234 1.59 10.92 -13.20
C GLU A 234 1.02 12.22 -13.83
N VAL A 235 -0.28 12.50 -13.60
CA VAL A 235 -1.02 13.64 -14.18
C VAL A 235 -1.17 14.79 -13.19
N TYR A 236 -1.06 16.02 -13.68
CA TYR A 236 -1.37 17.24 -12.92
C TYR A 236 -2.85 17.27 -12.50
N VAL A 237 -3.11 17.45 -11.21
CA VAL A 237 -4.46 17.57 -10.64
C VAL A 237 -4.79 19.03 -10.32
N GLY A 238 -3.87 19.74 -9.68
CA GLY A 238 -4.11 21.11 -9.23
C GLY A 238 -2.88 21.79 -8.64
N LYS A 239 -2.97 23.09 -8.41
CA LYS A 239 -1.96 23.87 -7.68
C LYS A 239 -2.28 23.77 -6.19
N SER A 240 -1.26 23.52 -5.37
CA SER A 240 -1.36 23.51 -3.91
C SER A 240 -0.78 24.83 -3.36
N ASP A 241 -1.36 25.31 -2.28
CA ASP A 241 -0.87 26.43 -1.47
C ASP A 241 0.27 26.02 -0.51
N GLY A 242 0.71 24.76 -0.57
CA GLY A 242 1.73 24.21 0.31
C GLY A 242 1.16 23.56 1.58
N SER A 243 -0.16 23.51 1.74
CA SER A 243 -0.76 22.63 2.76
C SER A 243 -0.52 21.17 2.37
N ALA A 244 0.03 20.39 3.30
CA ALA A 244 0.16 18.95 3.11
C ALA A 244 -1.24 18.38 2.82
N LEU A 245 -1.35 17.51 1.82
CA LEU A 245 -2.56 16.71 1.61
C LEU A 245 -2.83 15.96 2.92
N ALA A 246 -3.77 16.48 3.71
CA ALA A 246 -4.36 15.73 4.79
C ALA A 246 -5.04 14.52 4.14
N ASP A 247 -4.75 13.35 4.72
CA ASP A 247 -5.47 12.08 4.59
C ASP A 247 -6.80 12.32 3.84
N ASP A 248 -6.83 12.07 2.52
CA ASP A 248 -8.10 11.80 1.83
C ASP A 248 -8.58 10.54 2.56
N GLY A 249 -9.33 10.74 3.66
CA GLY A 249 -10.04 9.68 4.33
C GLY A 249 -10.78 8.97 3.23
N ASP A 250 -10.56 7.66 3.10
CA ASP A 250 -11.44 6.86 2.26
C ASP A 250 -12.85 7.29 2.69
N GLU A 251 -13.62 7.86 1.75
CA GLU A 251 -15.06 7.87 1.88
C GLU A 251 -15.39 6.42 2.26
N GLU A 252 -15.86 6.23 3.49
CA GLU A 252 -16.52 4.98 3.81
C GLU A 252 -17.64 4.92 2.78
N ASP A 253 -17.49 4.01 1.81
CA ASP A 253 -18.59 3.52 1.01
C ASP A 253 -19.55 2.95 2.07
N ASP A 254 -20.35 3.83 2.67
CA ASP A 254 -21.57 3.49 3.36
C ASP A 254 -22.40 2.84 2.25
N GLU A 255 -22.24 1.52 2.12
CA GLU A 255 -23.22 0.68 1.48
C GLU A 255 -24.51 0.97 2.24
N GLU A 256 -25.30 1.92 1.71
CA GLU A 256 -26.70 2.04 2.03
C GLU A 256 -27.29 0.67 1.70
N ASP A 257 -27.42 -0.17 2.73
CA ASP A 257 -28.26 -1.35 2.71
C ASP A 257 -29.67 -0.84 2.40
N ASP A 258 -29.99 -0.74 1.11
CA ASP A 258 -31.35 -0.63 0.61
C ASP A 258 -32.06 -1.93 1.01
N ASP A 259 -32.53 -1.97 2.27
CA ASP A 259 -33.62 -2.83 2.71
C ASP A 259 -34.87 -2.38 1.93
N ASP A 260 -34.95 -2.81 0.67
CA ASP A 260 -36.17 -2.85 -0.11
C ASP A 260 -37.09 -3.91 0.51
N ASP A 261 -37.68 -3.54 1.66
CA ASP A 261 -38.93 -4.13 2.16
C ASP A 261 -40.01 -3.75 1.14
N THR A 262 -40.04 -4.47 0.02
CA THR A 262 -41.22 -4.52 -0.81
C THR A 262 -42.27 -5.29 -0.02
N ASP A 263 -43.05 -4.57 0.78
CA ASP A 263 -44.29 -5.04 1.36
C ASP A 263 -45.16 -5.56 0.20
N ASP A 264 -45.27 -6.89 0.11
CA ASP A 264 -46.30 -7.58 -0.67
C ASP A 264 -47.67 -7.15 -0.09
N GLU A 265 -48.22 -6.05 -0.58
CA GLU A 265 -49.63 -5.72 -0.38
C GLU A 265 -50.46 -6.74 -1.18
N ASP A 266 -50.99 -7.72 -0.46
CA ASP A 266 -52.08 -8.60 -0.88
C ASP A 266 -53.29 -7.74 -1.30
N GLU A 267 -53.38 -7.39 -2.59
CA GLU A 267 -54.64 -6.92 -3.20
C GLU A 267 -55.38 -8.12 -3.80
N ASP A 268 -56.28 -8.68 -2.98
CA ASP A 268 -57.38 -9.55 -3.41
C ASP A 268 -58.29 -8.76 -4.36
N GLU A 269 -58.06 -8.86 -5.68
CA GLU A 269 -59.06 -8.46 -6.69
C GLU A 269 -59.85 -9.70 -7.13
N ASP A 270 -60.99 -9.89 -6.47
CA ASP A 270 -62.11 -10.68 -6.97
C ASP A 270 -62.66 -10.03 -8.26
N GLU A 271 -62.25 -10.51 -9.44
CA GLU A 271 -62.97 -10.29 -10.69
C GLU A 271 -63.75 -11.56 -11.07
N ASP A 272 -64.98 -11.61 -10.58
CA ASP A 272 -66.10 -12.21 -11.32
C ASP A 272 -66.22 -11.46 -12.67
N ASP A 273 -66.20 -12.18 -13.79
CA ASP A 273 -67.20 -11.99 -14.85
C ASP A 273 -67.12 -13.02 -15.99
N GLU A 274 -68.27 -13.65 -16.16
CA GLU A 274 -68.94 -14.02 -17.42
C GLU A 274 -68.37 -15.17 -18.27
N GLU A 275 -68.95 -16.35 -17.98
CA GLU A 275 -69.26 -17.40 -18.94
C GLU A 275 -69.94 -16.83 -20.19
N ASP A 276 -69.37 -17.08 -21.38
CA ASP A 276 -70.15 -17.25 -22.60
C ASP A 276 -69.28 -17.93 -23.66
N ASN A 277 -69.44 -19.25 -23.80
CA ASN A 277 -69.14 -19.99 -25.03
C ASN A 277 -69.97 -21.29 -25.01
N GLU A 278 -71.26 -21.16 -25.32
CA GLU A 278 -72.02 -22.29 -25.85
C GLU A 278 -71.94 -22.28 -27.38
N ASP A 279 -71.03 -23.10 -27.88
CA ASP A 279 -71.13 -23.69 -29.21
C ASP A 279 -72.38 -24.58 -29.27
N GLU A 280 -73.35 -24.27 -30.13
CA GLU A 280 -74.20 -25.34 -30.67
C GLU A 280 -74.50 -25.15 -32.16
N GLU A 281 -73.96 -26.11 -32.92
CA GLU A 281 -74.08 -26.27 -34.36
C GLU A 281 -75.49 -26.62 -34.82
N ASP A 282 -75.78 -26.20 -36.06
CA ASP A 282 -76.75 -26.73 -37.00
C ASP A 282 -77.03 -28.26 -36.90
N ALA A 283 -78.31 -28.62 -36.69
CA ALA A 283 -78.87 -29.85 -37.29
C ALA A 283 -80.40 -29.87 -37.39
N LYS A 284 -80.89 -29.57 -38.61
CA LYS A 284 -81.79 -30.44 -39.41
C LYS A 284 -83.03 -31.06 -38.73
N LYS A 285 -84.18 -30.71 -39.35
CA LYS A 285 -85.09 -31.62 -40.10
C LYS A 285 -86.42 -31.98 -39.43
N LYS A 286 -87.48 -31.58 -40.15
CA LYS A 286 -88.88 -32.05 -40.21
C LYS A 286 -89.89 -31.48 -39.23
#